data_AF-A0A8D2LPT4-F1
#
_entry.id   AF-A0A8D2LPT4-F1
#
_cell.length_a   1.000
_cell.length_b   1.000
_cell.length_c   1.000
_cell.angle_alpha   90.00
_cell.angle_beta   90.00
_cell.angle_gamma   90.00
#
_symmetry.space_group_name_H-M   'P 1'
#
loop_
_entity.id
_entity.type
_entity.pdbx_description
1 polymer ?
#
loop_
_entity_poly.entity_id
_entity_poly.type
_entity_poly.pdbx_seq_one_letter_code
_entity_poly.pdbx_strand_id
1 'polypeptide(L)'
;MDLSYGIGKHASTLTRGVDCPYLATYLDSQYFIDTSLPVIRKNSICIFEENAEGPVRRHFDNVQAPFYGGLVDSSLVFRSISSVSNYDYIWDFIFHQNGAVGVRVQATGYITSAFYFGDAAEFGNRVEQWVLGTIHTHNMHFKVDMDIGGVKNSLLANDMAFETVKAPWSPEHTINQMRRIRKTLDTEDKAAFRLHDDIPRIIYFASNSTNRWGHQRGYRIQIVSFSGEHLPEKDPMERAISWGRYKLAVTKRKEKEPFSTSIYNQIDPWTPSVQSRVDKQKTFWMAFILRVIISWK
;
A
#
# COMPACT_ATOMS: atom_id res chain seq x y z
N MET A 1 -2.42 11.46 13.60
CA MET A 1 -1.79 10.12 13.68
C MET A 1 -2.79 9.19 14.36
N ASP A 2 -3.59 8.48 13.56
CA ASP A 2 -4.82 7.85 14.07
C ASP A 2 -4.57 6.60 14.91
N LEU A 3 -3.35 6.03 14.84
CA LEU A 3 -2.94 4.91 15.67
C LEU A 3 -3.14 5.18 17.17
N SER A 4 -2.95 6.42 17.61
CA SER A 4 -3.08 6.81 19.02
C SER A 4 -4.51 6.73 19.56
N TYR A 5 -5.52 6.87 18.70
CA TYR A 5 -6.91 6.60 19.07
C TYR A 5 -7.22 5.09 19.05
N GLY A 6 -6.43 4.30 18.32
CA GLY A 6 -6.55 2.86 18.19
C GLY A 6 -7.47 2.47 17.03
N ILE A 7 -6.88 2.25 15.85
CA ILE A 7 -7.57 1.78 14.64
C ILE A 7 -8.33 0.46 14.91
N GLY A 8 -7.71 -0.45 15.66
CA GLY A 8 -8.34 -1.73 16.05
C GLY A 8 -9.45 -1.58 17.10
N LYS A 9 -9.29 -0.68 18.08
CA LYS A 9 -10.34 -0.35 19.08
C LYS A 9 -11.60 0.19 18.39
N HIS A 10 -11.38 0.98 17.35
CA HIS A 10 -12.39 1.62 16.53
C HIS A 10 -12.85 0.76 15.34
N ALA A 11 -12.45 -0.51 15.26
CA ALA A 11 -13.09 -1.43 14.33
C ALA A 11 -14.58 -1.52 14.65
N SER A 12 -15.43 -1.12 13.72
CA SER A 12 -16.88 -1.03 13.89
C SER A 12 -17.57 -2.34 13.52
N THR A 13 -18.80 -2.52 13.99
CA THR A 13 -19.63 -3.66 13.57
C THR A 13 -20.05 -3.45 12.12
N LEU A 14 -19.77 -4.43 11.28
CA LEU A 14 -20.08 -4.38 9.85
C LEU A 14 -21.56 -4.67 9.60
N THR A 15 -22.20 -3.79 8.85
CA THR A 15 -23.60 -3.89 8.44
C THR A 15 -23.73 -4.86 7.28
N ARG A 16 -24.44 -5.97 7.51
CA ARG A 16 -24.62 -7.03 6.52
C ARG A 16 -25.38 -6.53 5.29
N GLY A 17 -24.85 -6.79 4.10
CA GLY A 17 -25.43 -6.35 2.83
C GLY A 17 -25.08 -4.92 2.42
N VAL A 18 -24.39 -4.15 3.29
CA VAL A 18 -23.90 -2.80 2.98
C VAL A 18 -22.37 -2.80 2.96
N ASP A 19 -21.75 -3.10 4.10
CA ASP A 19 -20.29 -3.06 4.24
C ASP A 19 -19.63 -4.28 3.59
N CYS A 20 -20.34 -5.41 3.57
CA CYS A 20 -19.93 -6.63 2.88
C CYS A 20 -21.17 -7.34 2.31
N PRO A 21 -20.99 -8.28 1.35
CA PRO A 21 -22.08 -9.10 0.85
C PRO A 21 -22.87 -9.76 1.98
N TYR A 22 -24.18 -9.87 1.82
CA TYR A 22 -25.07 -10.40 2.86
C TYR A 22 -24.67 -11.80 3.35
N LEU A 23 -24.15 -12.62 2.42
CA LEU A 23 -23.71 -14.01 2.67
C LEU A 23 -22.24 -14.14 3.12
N ALA A 24 -21.56 -13.02 3.42
CA ALA A 24 -20.21 -13.08 3.94
C ALA A 24 -20.17 -13.80 5.30
N THR A 25 -19.02 -14.42 5.60
CA THR A 25 -18.74 -14.91 6.95
C THR A 25 -18.27 -13.73 7.79
N TYR A 26 -18.91 -13.51 8.93
CA TYR A 26 -18.55 -12.44 9.86
C TYR A 26 -17.87 -13.00 11.09
N LEU A 27 -16.81 -12.34 11.51
CA LEU A 27 -16.05 -12.69 12.70
C LEU A 27 -16.11 -11.53 13.69
N ASP A 28 -16.12 -11.90 14.98
CA ASP A 28 -16.02 -10.95 16.07
C ASP A 28 -14.54 -10.63 16.34
N SER A 29 -14.26 -9.42 16.81
CA SER A 29 -12.94 -9.05 17.35
C SER A 29 -13.05 -8.68 18.82
N GLN A 30 -11.93 -8.76 19.54
CA GLN A 30 -11.87 -8.43 20.96
C GLN A 30 -10.79 -7.38 21.18
N TYR A 31 -11.05 -6.44 22.08
CA TYR A 31 -10.05 -5.46 22.51
C TYR A 31 -10.11 -5.24 24.02
N PHE A 32 -9.01 -4.77 24.58
CA PHE A 32 -8.85 -4.49 26.00
C PHE A 32 -8.10 -3.17 26.19
N ILE A 33 -8.79 -2.05 25.90
CA ILE A 33 -8.25 -0.69 25.96
C ILE A 33 -9.29 0.21 26.64
N ASP A 34 -8.90 0.91 27.70
CA ASP A 34 -9.75 1.79 28.53
C ASP A 34 -10.99 1.09 29.13
N THR A 35 -10.83 -0.18 29.52
CA THR A 35 -11.90 -1.02 30.07
C THR A 35 -11.33 -1.94 31.15
N SER A 36 -12.18 -2.37 32.09
CA SER A 36 -11.82 -3.34 33.13
C SER A 36 -12.00 -4.80 32.70
N LEU A 37 -12.73 -5.05 31.59
CA LEU A 37 -12.94 -6.39 31.01
C LEU A 37 -12.75 -6.38 29.48
N PRO A 38 -12.38 -7.51 28.85
CA PRO A 38 -12.34 -7.61 27.39
C PRO A 38 -13.68 -7.24 26.75
N VAL A 39 -13.65 -6.40 25.72
CA VAL A 39 -14.84 -5.98 24.98
C VAL A 39 -14.88 -6.70 23.63
N ILE A 40 -16.01 -7.34 23.34
CA ILE A 40 -16.25 -8.02 22.06
C ILE A 40 -16.94 -7.04 21.11
N ARG A 41 -16.35 -6.80 19.95
CA ARG A 41 -17.00 -6.14 18.81
C ARG A 41 -17.56 -7.22 17.89
N LYS A 42 -18.88 -7.30 17.82
CA LYS A 42 -19.54 -8.27 16.96
C LYS A 42 -19.39 -7.93 15.48
N ASN A 43 -19.24 -8.94 14.63
CA ASN A 43 -19.17 -8.83 13.17
C ASN A 43 -18.21 -7.72 12.68
N SER A 44 -17.04 -7.54 13.29
CA SER A 44 -16.10 -6.45 12.96
C SER A 44 -15.13 -6.77 11.83
N ILE A 45 -15.16 -8.03 11.39
CA ILE A 45 -14.41 -8.56 10.26
C ILE A 45 -15.41 -9.32 9.39
N CYS A 46 -15.28 -9.21 8.07
CA CYS A 46 -15.99 -10.07 7.13
C CYS A 46 -15.03 -10.70 6.13
N ILE A 47 -15.36 -11.94 5.74
CA ILE A 47 -14.60 -12.74 4.78
C ILE A 47 -15.58 -13.23 3.72
N PHE A 48 -15.29 -12.96 2.46
CA PHE A 48 -16.14 -13.32 1.33
C PHE A 48 -15.37 -13.52 0.04
N GLU A 49 -15.92 -14.29 -0.88
CA GLU A 49 -15.47 -14.31 -2.27
C GLU A 49 -16.17 -13.19 -3.05
N GLU A 50 -15.39 -12.44 -3.83
CA GLU A 50 -15.85 -11.37 -4.71
C GLU A 50 -15.53 -11.74 -6.15
N ASN A 51 -16.55 -11.74 -7.01
CA ASN A 51 -16.34 -11.84 -8.46
C ASN A 51 -15.95 -10.46 -8.98
N ALA A 52 -14.80 -10.34 -9.64
CA ALA A 52 -14.31 -9.05 -10.14
C ALA A 52 -15.01 -8.61 -11.45
N GLU A 53 -16.08 -9.30 -11.85
CA GLU A 53 -16.90 -9.03 -13.04
C GLU A 53 -16.10 -9.04 -14.34
N GLY A 54 -15.03 -9.85 -14.39
CA GLY A 54 -14.16 -10.01 -15.56
C GLY A 54 -13.39 -11.34 -15.54
N PRO A 55 -12.66 -11.69 -16.61
CA PRO A 55 -11.83 -12.89 -16.63
C PRO A 55 -10.40 -12.63 -16.12
N VAL A 56 -9.85 -13.53 -15.29
CA VAL A 56 -8.40 -13.57 -14.95
C VAL A 56 -7.59 -13.75 -16.23
N ARG A 57 -8.07 -14.62 -17.10
CA ARG A 57 -7.49 -14.91 -18.41
C ARG A 57 -8.58 -15.32 -19.39
N ARG A 58 -8.41 -14.92 -20.64
CA ARG A 58 -9.17 -15.48 -21.77
C ARG A 58 -8.31 -15.51 -23.02
N HIS A 59 -8.57 -16.49 -23.88
CA HIS A 59 -8.02 -16.54 -25.22
C HIS A 59 -9.07 -17.13 -26.17
N PHE A 60 -9.12 -16.59 -27.38
CA PHE A 60 -9.91 -17.10 -28.47
C PHE A 60 -9.02 -17.11 -29.71
N ASP A 61 -8.82 -18.28 -30.31
CA ASP A 61 -8.18 -18.42 -31.61
C ASP A 61 -9.24 -18.79 -32.64
N ASN A 62 -9.14 -18.18 -33.82
CA ASN A 62 -9.94 -18.48 -35.00
C ASN A 62 -9.08 -18.68 -36.26
N VAL A 63 -7.76 -18.59 -36.16
CA VAL A 63 -6.85 -18.57 -37.30
C VAL A 63 -6.28 -19.95 -37.59
N GLN A 64 -5.70 -20.62 -36.60
CA GLN A 64 -5.02 -21.90 -36.82
C GLN A 64 -5.83 -23.07 -36.27
N ALA A 65 -6.28 -22.96 -35.03
CA ALA A 65 -7.10 -23.97 -34.37
C ALA A 65 -8.23 -23.27 -33.61
N PRO A 66 -9.49 -23.36 -34.08
CA PRO A 66 -10.60 -22.73 -33.38
C PRO A 66 -10.75 -23.25 -31.94
N PHE A 67 -10.48 -22.41 -30.94
CA PHE A 67 -10.74 -22.72 -29.54
C PHE A 67 -11.01 -21.48 -28.70
N TYR A 68 -11.70 -21.69 -27.58
CA TYR A 68 -11.85 -20.71 -26.51
C TYR A 68 -11.37 -21.31 -25.19
N GLY A 69 -10.61 -20.53 -24.42
CA GLY A 69 -10.23 -20.88 -23.05
C GLY A 69 -10.29 -19.66 -22.15
N GLY A 70 -11.08 -19.73 -21.08
CA GLY A 70 -11.26 -18.64 -20.13
C GLY A 70 -11.25 -19.09 -18.67
N LEU A 71 -11.05 -18.14 -17.77
CA LEU A 71 -11.22 -18.29 -16.32
C LEU A 71 -11.77 -16.98 -15.78
N VAL A 72 -12.90 -17.04 -15.08
CA VAL A 72 -13.53 -15.88 -14.41
C VAL A 72 -12.68 -15.47 -13.21
N ASP A 73 -12.55 -14.17 -12.97
CA ASP A 73 -11.85 -13.59 -11.83
C ASP A 73 -12.72 -13.62 -10.58
N SER A 74 -12.24 -14.36 -9.58
CA SER A 74 -12.77 -14.38 -8.23
C SER A 74 -11.61 -14.17 -7.27
N SER A 75 -11.85 -13.41 -6.21
CA SER A 75 -10.85 -13.12 -5.18
C SER A 75 -11.45 -13.30 -3.80
N LEU A 76 -10.64 -13.79 -2.86
CA LEU A 76 -11.02 -13.85 -1.44
C LEU A 76 -10.70 -12.51 -0.80
N VAL A 77 -11.69 -11.88 -0.15
CA VAL A 77 -11.55 -10.59 0.50
C VAL A 77 -11.70 -10.76 2.00
N PHE A 78 -10.73 -10.23 2.74
CA PHE A 78 -10.81 -9.99 4.18
C PHE A 78 -10.95 -8.48 4.40
N ARG A 79 -12.06 -8.06 5.02
CA ARG A 79 -12.38 -6.64 5.25
C ARG A 79 -12.61 -6.35 6.72
N SER A 80 -12.12 -5.18 7.14
CA SER A 80 -12.42 -4.53 8.41
C SER A 80 -12.63 -3.04 8.18
N ILE A 81 -13.53 -2.40 8.95
CA ILE A 81 -13.79 -0.97 8.86
C ILE A 81 -13.50 -0.33 10.21
N SER A 82 -12.69 0.73 10.21
CA SER A 82 -12.37 1.52 11.41
C SER A 82 -13.00 2.90 11.32
N SER A 83 -13.89 3.20 12.26
CA SER A 83 -14.58 4.50 12.37
C SER A 83 -13.87 5.37 13.40
N VAL A 84 -12.95 6.23 12.95
CA VAL A 84 -12.17 7.12 13.83
C VAL A 84 -12.67 8.54 13.66
N SER A 85 -13.36 9.05 14.68
CA SER A 85 -14.03 10.36 14.63
C SER A 85 -15.01 10.41 13.44
N ASN A 86 -14.76 11.28 12.47
CA ASN A 86 -15.60 11.50 11.29
C ASN A 86 -15.28 10.57 10.11
N TYR A 87 -14.13 9.87 10.13
CA TYR A 87 -13.69 9.02 9.02
C TYR A 87 -14.04 7.56 9.24
N ASP A 88 -14.42 6.90 8.14
CA ASP A 88 -14.55 5.46 8.06
C ASP A 88 -13.48 4.93 7.10
N TYR A 89 -12.51 4.20 7.62
CA TYR A 89 -11.45 3.57 6.84
C TYR A 89 -11.77 2.11 6.58
N ILE A 90 -11.99 1.76 5.31
CA ILE A 90 -12.21 0.39 4.85
C ILE A 90 -10.85 -0.23 4.50
N TRP A 91 -10.47 -1.27 5.22
CA TRP A 91 -9.22 -2.02 5.03
C TRP A 91 -9.53 -3.35 4.35
N ASP A 92 -9.08 -3.52 3.10
CA ASP A 92 -9.24 -4.75 2.33
C ASP A 92 -7.90 -5.44 2.13
N PHE A 93 -7.85 -6.74 2.45
CA PHE A 93 -6.82 -7.66 2.03
C PHE A 93 -7.43 -8.64 1.02
N ILE A 94 -6.89 -8.64 -0.19
CA ILE A 94 -7.50 -9.30 -1.36
C ILE A 94 -6.54 -10.37 -1.86
N PHE A 95 -7.00 -11.61 -1.96
CA PHE A 95 -6.21 -12.76 -2.40
C PHE A 95 -6.73 -13.24 -3.76
N HIS A 96 -5.91 -13.07 -4.79
CA HIS A 96 -6.28 -13.39 -6.16
C HIS A 96 -5.90 -14.82 -6.54
N GLN A 97 -6.67 -15.44 -7.44
CA GLN A 97 -6.42 -16.80 -7.95
C GLN A 97 -5.05 -17.01 -8.62
N ASN A 98 -4.44 -15.93 -9.14
CA ASN A 98 -3.12 -15.97 -9.75
C ASN A 98 -1.96 -15.90 -8.74
N GLY A 99 -2.28 -15.89 -7.43
CA GLY A 99 -1.32 -15.80 -6.34
C GLY A 99 -0.90 -14.37 -5.98
N ALA A 100 -1.48 -13.34 -6.59
CA ALA A 100 -1.29 -11.94 -6.19
C ALA A 100 -2.04 -11.64 -4.87
N VAL A 101 -1.46 -10.78 -4.05
CA VAL A 101 -2.08 -10.24 -2.84
C VAL A 101 -2.21 -8.72 -2.99
N GLY A 102 -3.44 -8.23 -2.92
CA GLY A 102 -3.78 -6.83 -2.92
C GLY A 102 -4.05 -6.31 -1.51
N VAL A 103 -3.67 -5.07 -1.26
CA VAL A 103 -4.08 -4.32 -0.08
C VAL A 103 -4.68 -3.00 -0.54
N ARG A 104 -5.91 -2.72 -0.11
CA ARG A 104 -6.64 -1.51 -0.52
C ARG A 104 -7.18 -0.81 0.73
N VAL A 105 -7.06 0.51 0.73
CA VAL A 105 -7.69 1.37 1.74
C VAL A 105 -8.61 2.34 1.05
N GLN A 106 -9.82 2.48 1.58
CA GLN A 106 -10.77 3.49 1.15
C GLN A 106 -11.18 4.33 2.36
N ALA A 107 -11.21 5.65 2.20
CA ALA A 107 -11.76 6.55 3.20
C ALA A 107 -13.17 6.99 2.76
N THR A 108 -14.14 6.86 3.66
CA THR A 108 -15.50 7.37 3.53
C THR A 108 -15.91 8.03 4.85
N GLY A 109 -17.21 8.24 5.07
CA GLY A 109 -17.75 8.93 6.23
C GLY A 109 -17.94 10.42 5.99
N TYR A 110 -17.79 11.21 7.04
CA TYR A 110 -17.97 12.66 7.02
C TYR A 110 -16.62 13.37 6.88
N ILE A 111 -16.64 14.55 6.26
CA ILE A 111 -15.46 15.42 6.24
C ILE A 111 -15.31 16.14 7.58
N THR A 112 -14.07 16.42 7.98
CA THR A 112 -13.82 17.44 9.00
C THR A 112 -14.13 18.81 8.39
N SER A 113 -14.79 19.68 9.15
CA SER A 113 -15.17 21.01 8.69
C SER A 113 -14.72 22.11 9.65
N ALA A 114 -14.66 23.33 9.13
CA ALA A 114 -14.46 24.55 9.90
C ALA A 114 -15.56 25.57 9.56
N PHE A 115 -15.71 26.60 10.38
CA PHE A 115 -16.62 27.70 10.09
C PHE A 115 -16.12 28.52 8.89
N TYR A 116 -16.96 28.73 7.89
CA TYR A 116 -16.61 29.48 6.69
C TYR A 116 -16.60 30.99 6.99
N PHE A 117 -15.41 31.57 7.11
CA PHE A 117 -15.20 32.97 7.47
C PHE A 117 -13.93 33.54 6.84
N GLY A 118 -13.93 34.85 6.53
CA GLY A 118 -12.75 35.54 6.04
C GLY A 118 -12.19 34.94 4.74
N ASP A 119 -10.90 34.58 4.78
CA ASP A 119 -10.10 33.98 3.72
C ASP A 119 -10.25 32.44 3.61
N ALA A 120 -11.29 31.87 4.22
CA ALA A 120 -11.56 30.43 4.23
C ALA A 120 -11.41 29.70 2.87
N ALA A 121 -11.70 30.37 1.76
CA ALA A 121 -11.55 29.82 0.41
C ALA A 121 -10.11 29.42 0.04
N GLU A 122 -9.08 29.97 0.71
CA GLU A 122 -7.69 29.59 0.52
C GLU A 122 -7.35 28.23 1.17
N PHE A 123 -8.19 27.77 2.11
CA PHE A 123 -7.98 26.57 2.91
C PHE A 123 -8.97 25.43 2.60
N GLY A 124 -9.79 25.60 1.56
CA GLY A 124 -10.75 24.58 1.13
C GLY A 124 -11.96 25.16 0.41
N ASN A 125 -12.97 24.31 0.19
CA ASN A 125 -14.19 24.68 -0.52
C ASN A 125 -15.35 24.92 0.47
N ARG A 126 -16.20 25.90 0.18
CA ARG A 126 -17.48 26.01 0.89
C ARG A 126 -18.39 24.86 0.47
N VAL A 127 -18.85 24.08 1.44
CA VAL A 127 -19.70 22.90 1.17
C VAL A 127 -21.15 23.08 1.62
N GLU A 128 -21.42 24.07 2.48
CA GLU A 128 -22.77 24.42 2.94
C GLU A 128 -22.79 25.86 3.48
N GLN A 129 -23.96 26.37 3.90
CA GLN A 129 -24.05 27.66 4.58
C GLN A 129 -23.17 27.70 5.84
N TRP A 130 -22.15 28.57 5.82
CA TRP A 130 -21.16 28.74 6.89
C TRP A 130 -20.22 27.55 7.14
N VAL A 131 -20.12 26.59 6.21
CA VAL A 131 -19.28 25.39 6.37
C VAL A 131 -18.17 25.33 5.33
N LEU A 132 -16.92 25.32 5.80
CA LEU A 132 -15.72 25.08 5.03
C LEU A 132 -15.34 23.60 5.10
N GLY A 133 -15.22 22.93 3.95
CA GLY A 133 -14.53 21.64 3.82
C GLY A 133 -13.03 21.87 3.72
N THR A 134 -12.30 21.59 4.79
CA THR A 134 -10.86 21.90 4.89
C THR A 134 -10.00 20.94 4.08
N ILE A 135 -9.02 21.46 3.35
CA ILE A 135 -7.98 20.66 2.68
C ILE A 135 -7.21 19.81 3.70
N HIS A 136 -6.94 18.55 3.36
CA HIS A 136 -6.08 17.65 4.13
C HIS A 136 -5.51 16.55 3.24
N THR A 137 -4.54 15.77 3.76
CA THR A 137 -3.97 14.61 3.08
C THR A 137 -4.21 13.33 3.87
N HIS A 138 -4.56 12.25 3.17
CA HIS A 138 -4.60 10.92 3.75
C HIS A 138 -3.27 10.20 3.53
N ASN A 139 -2.74 9.62 4.62
CA ASN A 139 -1.46 8.94 4.65
C ASN A 139 -1.61 7.64 5.43
N MET A 140 -1.54 6.51 4.73
CA MET A 140 -1.57 5.18 5.33
C MET A 140 -0.17 4.57 5.31
N HIS A 141 0.10 3.63 6.20
CA HIS A 141 1.40 2.96 6.28
C HIS A 141 1.24 1.46 6.48
N PHE A 142 1.81 0.66 5.58
CA PHE A 142 1.80 -0.80 5.68
C PHE A 142 3.19 -1.38 5.82
N LYS A 143 3.38 -2.19 6.86
CA LYS A 143 4.51 -3.11 6.96
C LYS A 143 4.16 -4.39 6.22
N VAL A 144 4.94 -4.75 5.20
CA VAL A 144 4.88 -6.05 4.53
C VAL A 144 6.19 -6.80 4.80
N ASP A 145 6.11 -8.01 5.34
CA ASP A 145 7.28 -8.83 5.68
C ASP A 145 7.23 -10.06 4.78
N MET A 146 8.08 -10.08 3.74
CA MET A 146 8.03 -11.10 2.69
C MET A 146 9.21 -12.06 2.82
N ASP A 147 8.91 -13.34 2.96
CA ASP A 147 9.89 -14.43 2.99
C ASP A 147 9.81 -15.28 1.71
N ILE A 148 10.32 -14.74 0.61
CA ILE A 148 10.21 -15.37 -0.71
C ILE A 148 11.15 -16.57 -0.80
N GLY A 149 10.60 -17.79 -0.73
CA GLY A 149 11.41 -19.02 -0.76
C GLY A 149 12.38 -19.12 0.43
N GLY A 150 12.02 -18.50 1.55
CA GLY A 150 12.84 -18.36 2.76
C GLY A 150 13.21 -16.91 3.05
N VAL A 151 13.79 -16.70 4.23
CA VAL A 151 14.09 -15.37 4.79
C VAL A 151 15.16 -14.58 4.03
N LYS A 152 16.06 -15.27 3.29
CA LYS A 152 17.18 -14.64 2.56
C LYS A 152 16.73 -14.14 1.20
N ASN A 153 16.44 -12.85 1.08
CA ASN A 153 15.98 -12.23 -0.16
C ASN A 153 16.87 -11.05 -0.60
N SER A 154 16.84 -10.73 -1.90
CA SER A 154 17.49 -9.57 -2.50
C SER A 154 16.45 -8.72 -3.23
N LEU A 155 16.63 -7.40 -3.20
CA LEU A 155 15.75 -6.49 -3.93
C LEU A 155 16.32 -6.19 -5.32
N LEU A 156 15.49 -6.39 -6.33
CA LEU A 156 15.85 -6.17 -7.73
C LEU A 156 14.91 -5.16 -8.37
N ALA A 157 15.49 -4.31 -9.20
CA ALA A 157 14.80 -3.36 -10.04
C ALA A 157 15.03 -3.73 -11.50
N ASN A 158 13.94 -3.97 -12.23
CA ASN A 158 13.96 -4.11 -13.68
C ASN A 158 13.28 -2.89 -14.32
N ASP A 159 13.88 -2.45 -15.41
CA ASP A 159 13.35 -1.38 -16.25
C ASP A 159 13.64 -1.66 -17.73
N MET A 160 13.29 -0.73 -18.60
CA MET A 160 13.48 -0.79 -20.04
C MET A 160 14.16 0.48 -20.57
N ALA A 161 15.01 0.30 -21.57
CA ALA A 161 15.55 1.39 -22.37
C ALA A 161 15.59 0.97 -23.84
N PHE A 162 15.70 1.95 -24.73
CA PHE A 162 15.97 1.72 -26.14
C PHE A 162 17.45 1.96 -26.43
N GLU A 163 18.03 1.08 -27.23
CA GLU A 163 19.39 1.21 -27.75
C GLU A 163 19.31 1.18 -29.28
N THR A 164 19.88 2.20 -29.94
CA THR A 164 19.93 2.23 -31.40
C THR A 164 21.04 1.30 -31.87
N VAL A 165 20.67 0.24 -32.59
CA VAL A 165 21.60 -0.77 -33.12
C VAL A 165 21.42 -0.91 -34.62
N LYS A 166 22.44 -1.43 -35.32
CA LYS A 166 22.30 -1.83 -36.72
C LYS A 166 21.38 -3.05 -36.82
N ALA A 167 20.52 -3.09 -37.84
CA ALA A 167 19.67 -4.26 -38.08
C ALA A 167 20.56 -5.46 -38.47
N PRO A 168 20.49 -6.60 -37.74
CA PRO A 168 21.35 -7.76 -38.02
C PRO A 168 21.25 -8.30 -39.45
N TRP A 169 20.08 -8.12 -40.08
CA TRP A 169 19.79 -8.56 -41.45
C TRP A 169 19.97 -7.45 -42.50
N SER A 170 20.25 -6.21 -42.10
CA SER A 170 20.48 -5.09 -43.02
C SER A 170 21.41 -4.05 -42.38
N PRO A 171 22.73 -4.22 -42.53
CA PRO A 171 23.73 -3.37 -41.85
C PRO A 171 23.69 -1.87 -42.20
N GLU A 172 22.96 -1.49 -43.25
CA GLU A 172 22.72 -0.10 -43.68
C GLU A 172 21.60 0.59 -42.88
N HIS A 173 20.74 -0.19 -42.22
CA HIS A 173 19.61 0.34 -41.46
C HIS A 173 19.83 0.21 -39.96
N THR A 174 19.25 1.13 -39.20
CA THR A 174 19.23 1.10 -37.73
C THR A 174 17.84 0.78 -37.20
N ILE A 175 17.79 0.18 -36.02
CA ILE A 175 16.57 -0.10 -35.27
C ILE A 175 16.75 0.34 -33.82
N ASN A 176 15.66 0.81 -33.19
CA ASN A 176 15.63 1.06 -31.76
C ASN A 176 15.23 -0.23 -31.04
N GLN A 177 16.23 -0.95 -30.54
CA GLN A 177 16.03 -2.21 -29.85
C GLN A 177 15.71 -1.95 -28.38
N MET A 178 14.57 -2.47 -27.91
CA MET A 178 14.24 -2.45 -26.49
C MET A 178 15.14 -3.43 -25.73
N ARG A 179 15.73 -2.96 -24.63
CA ARG A 179 16.59 -3.76 -23.76
C ARG A 179 16.12 -3.67 -22.32
N ARG A 180 16.17 -4.81 -21.62
CA ARG A 180 15.91 -4.89 -20.18
C ARG A 180 17.12 -4.36 -19.40
N ILE A 181 16.88 -3.38 -18.54
CA ILE A 181 17.83 -2.93 -17.52
C ILE A 181 17.53 -3.70 -16.24
N ARG A 182 18.55 -4.25 -15.58
CA ARG A 182 18.43 -4.91 -14.29
C ARG A 182 19.45 -4.32 -13.32
N LYS A 183 18.99 -3.90 -12.14
CA LYS A 183 19.81 -3.37 -11.06
C LYS A 183 19.49 -4.12 -9.77
N THR A 184 20.54 -4.45 -9.02
CA THR A 184 20.39 -4.92 -7.63
C THR A 184 20.45 -3.70 -6.72
N LEU A 185 19.45 -3.55 -5.87
CA LEU A 185 19.46 -2.55 -4.80
C LEU A 185 20.09 -3.27 -3.61
N ASP A 186 21.30 -2.89 -3.20
CA ASP A 186 22.14 -3.65 -2.25
C ASP A 186 22.25 -2.99 -0.85
N THR A 187 21.72 -1.79 -0.68
CA THR A 187 21.64 -1.03 0.58
C THR A 187 20.23 -0.48 0.78
N GLU A 188 19.85 -0.18 2.03
CA GLU A 188 18.51 0.39 2.31
C GLU A 188 18.35 1.77 1.65
N ASP A 189 19.41 2.57 1.58
CA ASP A 189 19.42 3.90 0.94
C ASP A 189 19.06 3.82 -0.56
N LYS A 190 19.56 2.80 -1.28
CA LYS A 190 19.19 2.56 -2.68
C LYS A 190 17.78 1.97 -2.85
N ALA A 191 17.21 1.48 -1.76
CA ALA A 191 15.90 0.85 -1.71
C ALA A 191 14.85 1.73 -1.00
N ALA A 192 15.20 2.98 -0.69
CA ALA A 192 14.34 3.99 -0.11
C ALA A 192 13.99 5.04 -1.17
N PHE A 193 12.82 4.86 -1.78
CA PHE A 193 12.26 5.77 -2.78
C PHE A 193 11.43 6.83 -2.06
N ARG A 194 11.90 8.08 -2.12
CA ARG A 194 11.19 9.24 -1.61
C ARG A 194 9.95 9.52 -2.47
N LEU A 195 9.06 10.36 -1.95
CA LEU A 195 7.76 10.65 -2.57
C LEU A 195 7.83 11.02 -4.06
N HIS A 196 8.83 11.83 -4.43
CA HIS A 196 9.02 12.38 -5.78
C HIS A 196 10.08 11.66 -6.61
N ASP A 197 10.71 10.62 -6.06
CA ASP A 197 11.72 9.86 -6.80
C ASP A 197 11.11 9.05 -7.93
N ASP A 198 11.84 8.89 -9.03
CA ASP A 198 11.48 7.91 -10.04
C ASP A 198 11.60 6.50 -9.47
N ILE A 199 10.54 5.70 -9.65
CA ILE A 199 10.52 4.31 -9.21
C ILE A 199 10.65 3.39 -10.43
N PRO A 200 11.56 2.40 -10.41
CA PRO A 200 11.64 1.38 -11.45
C PRO A 200 10.28 0.74 -11.73
N ARG A 201 9.98 0.49 -13.02
CA ARG A 201 8.70 -0.10 -13.45
C ARG A 201 8.39 -1.44 -12.77
N ILE A 202 9.42 -2.23 -12.49
CA ILE A 202 9.31 -3.52 -11.82
C ILE A 202 10.31 -3.58 -10.66
N ILE A 203 9.80 -3.55 -9.43
CA ILE A 203 10.58 -3.82 -8.22
C ILE A 203 10.06 -5.11 -7.59
N TYR A 204 10.96 -6.03 -7.25
CA TYR A 204 10.58 -7.32 -6.71
C TYR A 204 11.65 -7.88 -5.78
N PHE A 205 11.19 -8.69 -4.83
CA PHE A 205 12.06 -9.51 -4.01
C PHE A 205 12.38 -10.78 -4.73
N ALA A 206 13.64 -11.14 -4.72
CA ALA A 206 14.13 -12.37 -5.30
C ALA A 206 14.72 -13.26 -4.21
N SER A 207 14.37 -14.54 -4.27
CA SER A 207 15.00 -15.57 -3.46
C SER A 207 16.36 -15.98 -4.05
N ASN A 208 17.15 -16.70 -3.27
CA ASN A 208 18.34 -17.39 -3.78
C ASN A 208 18.00 -18.64 -4.62
N SER A 209 16.75 -19.11 -4.57
CA SER A 209 16.30 -20.25 -5.36
C SER A 209 15.79 -19.82 -6.74
N THR A 210 15.96 -20.69 -7.73
CA THR A 210 15.48 -20.45 -9.08
C THR A 210 14.21 -21.25 -9.37
N ASN A 211 13.42 -20.76 -10.32
CA ASN A 211 12.35 -21.55 -10.92
C ASN A 211 12.93 -22.55 -11.93
N ARG A 212 12.07 -23.38 -12.53
CA ARG A 212 12.45 -24.41 -13.52
C ARG A 212 13.22 -23.88 -14.75
N TRP A 213 13.23 -22.56 -14.97
CA TRP A 213 13.88 -21.88 -16.10
C TRP A 213 15.16 -21.14 -15.70
N GLY A 214 15.63 -21.31 -14.45
CA GLY A 214 16.84 -20.66 -13.96
C GLY A 214 16.66 -19.18 -13.56
N HIS A 215 15.44 -18.63 -13.58
CA HIS A 215 15.20 -17.28 -13.05
C HIS A 215 14.95 -17.33 -11.54
N GLN A 216 15.51 -16.37 -10.80
CA GLN A 216 15.24 -16.26 -9.36
C GLN A 216 13.74 -16.13 -9.11
N ARG A 217 13.21 -16.92 -8.17
CA ARG A 217 11.81 -16.82 -7.77
C ARG A 217 11.61 -15.48 -7.09
N GLY A 218 10.51 -14.81 -7.39
CA GLY A 218 10.30 -13.47 -6.85
C GLY A 218 8.86 -13.06 -6.72
N TYR A 219 8.66 -12.00 -5.94
CA TYR A 219 7.37 -11.37 -5.73
C TYR A 219 7.49 -9.86 -5.93
N ARG A 220 6.67 -9.33 -6.84
CA ARG A 220 6.71 -7.92 -7.24
C ARG A 220 5.89 -7.06 -6.28
N ILE A 221 6.40 -5.87 -6.00
CA ILE A 221 5.63 -4.81 -5.36
C ILE A 221 5.16 -3.84 -6.44
N GLN A 222 3.86 -3.55 -6.44
CA GLN A 222 3.26 -2.52 -7.26
C GLN A 222 2.48 -1.58 -6.35
N ILE A 223 2.80 -0.29 -6.45
CA ILE A 223 2.25 0.76 -5.60
C ILE A 223 1.25 1.55 -6.44
N VAL A 224 0.04 1.69 -5.92
CA VAL A 224 -1.00 2.55 -6.49
C VAL A 224 -1.31 3.64 -5.48
N SER A 225 -0.82 4.84 -5.75
CA SER A 225 -0.88 5.98 -4.83
C SER A 225 -0.81 7.30 -5.61
N PHE A 226 -1.55 8.30 -5.15
CA PHE A 226 -1.68 9.64 -5.75
C PHE A 226 -1.30 10.74 -4.74
N SER A 227 -0.16 10.54 -4.09
CA SER A 227 0.19 11.20 -2.82
C SER A 227 0.38 12.71 -2.96
N GLY A 228 -0.30 13.48 -2.11
CA GLY A 228 0.00 14.90 -1.93
C GLY A 228 1.33 15.11 -1.22
N GLU A 229 1.77 16.36 -1.14
CA GLU A 229 3.02 16.72 -0.47
C GLU A 229 3.08 16.23 0.98
N HIS A 230 4.28 15.84 1.41
CA HIS A 230 4.56 15.50 2.81
C HIS A 230 4.86 16.76 3.61
N LEU A 231 4.70 16.68 4.94
CA LEU A 231 5.08 17.78 5.82
C LEU A 231 6.58 18.13 5.61
N PRO A 232 6.95 19.42 5.49
CA PRO A 232 8.35 19.79 5.29
C PRO A 232 9.25 19.26 6.41
N GLU A 233 10.42 18.70 6.08
CA GLU A 233 11.35 18.14 7.08
C GLU A 233 11.90 19.16 8.09
N LYS A 234 11.81 20.45 7.77
CA LYS A 234 12.16 21.53 8.69
C LYS A 234 11.14 21.69 9.82
N ASP A 235 9.94 21.15 9.64
CA ASP A 235 8.91 21.16 10.67
C ASP A 235 9.32 20.21 11.81
N PRO A 236 9.33 20.69 13.06
CA PRO A 236 9.84 19.89 14.17
C PRO A 236 8.97 18.66 14.50
N MET A 237 7.71 18.62 14.04
CA MET A 237 6.78 17.49 14.23
C MET A 237 6.94 16.39 13.18
N GLU A 238 7.58 16.70 12.04
CA GLU A 238 7.66 15.79 10.89
C GLU A 238 8.30 14.46 11.27
N ARG A 239 9.25 14.46 12.21
CA ARG A 239 9.96 13.25 12.67
C ARG A 239 9.02 12.17 13.20
N ALA A 240 7.85 12.54 13.73
CA ALA A 240 6.84 11.60 14.21
C ALA A 240 6.15 10.80 13.09
N ILE A 241 6.22 11.31 11.86
CA ILE A 241 5.63 10.75 10.64
C ILE A 241 6.67 10.62 9.52
N SER A 242 7.95 10.40 9.85
CA SER A 242 9.04 10.36 8.87
C SER A 242 8.92 9.27 7.80
N TRP A 243 8.06 8.27 8.04
CA TRP A 243 7.67 7.28 7.04
C TRP A 243 6.94 7.90 5.85
N GLY A 244 6.25 9.04 6.04
CA GLY A 244 5.53 9.77 4.98
C GLY A 244 6.43 10.40 3.91
N ARG A 245 7.75 10.48 4.16
CA ARG A 245 8.75 10.93 3.17
C ARG A 245 8.90 9.97 1.99
N TYR A 246 8.52 8.71 2.17
CA TYR A 246 8.83 7.62 1.24
C TYR A 246 7.56 7.06 0.62
N LYS A 247 7.61 6.78 -0.69
CA LYS A 247 6.58 5.96 -1.35
C LYS A 247 6.84 4.47 -1.12
N LEU A 248 8.11 4.09 -1.01
CA LEU A 248 8.58 2.75 -0.71
C LEU A 248 9.92 2.86 0.01
N ALA A 249 10.07 2.18 1.14
CA ALA A 249 11.39 1.93 1.73
C ALA A 249 11.52 0.45 2.07
N VAL A 250 12.72 -0.08 1.89
CA VAL A 250 13.04 -1.48 2.21
C VAL A 250 14.18 -1.48 3.20
N THR A 251 13.88 -1.90 4.42
CA THR A 251 14.85 -1.98 5.50
C THR A 251 15.26 -3.43 5.76
N LYS A 252 16.11 -3.62 6.77
CA LYS A 252 16.37 -4.86 7.51
C LYS A 252 15.35 -5.04 8.64
N ARG A 253 14.78 -6.23 8.76
CA ARG A 253 13.82 -6.69 9.74
C ARG A 253 14.60 -6.95 11.00
N LYS A 254 14.27 -6.20 12.03
CA LYS A 254 14.88 -6.28 13.35
C LYS A 254 13.77 -6.43 14.37
N GLU A 255 13.93 -7.32 15.35
CA GLU A 255 12.95 -7.46 16.44
C GLU A 255 12.80 -6.16 17.23
N LYS A 256 13.85 -5.34 17.25
CA LYS A 256 13.87 -4.02 17.88
C LYS A 256 13.19 -2.92 17.04
N GLU A 257 12.77 -3.23 15.82
CA GLU A 257 12.03 -2.32 14.92
C GLU A 257 10.68 -2.95 14.50
N PRO A 258 9.78 -3.23 15.47
CA PRO A 258 8.51 -3.90 15.18
C PRO A 258 7.53 -2.97 14.44
N PHE A 259 7.57 -1.66 14.72
CA PHE A 259 6.63 -0.65 14.22
C PHE A 259 7.37 0.55 13.62
N SER A 260 6.73 1.24 12.67
CA SER A 260 7.23 2.50 12.06
C SER A 260 6.69 3.76 12.75
N THR A 261 5.78 3.60 13.72
CA THR A 261 5.16 4.66 14.51
C THR A 261 4.83 4.12 15.91
N SER A 262 4.32 4.98 16.80
CA SER A 262 3.95 4.66 18.18
C SER A 262 2.66 5.37 18.57
N ILE A 263 1.88 4.76 19.47
CA ILE A 263 0.70 5.40 20.07
C ILE A 263 1.03 6.71 20.79
N TYR A 264 2.29 6.90 21.22
CA TYR A 264 2.72 8.10 21.94
C TYR A 264 3.13 9.25 21.01
N ASN A 265 3.40 8.98 19.73
CA ASN A 265 3.86 9.99 18.78
C ASN A 265 2.84 11.12 18.58
N GLN A 266 1.54 10.86 18.72
CA GLN A 266 0.50 11.90 18.60
C GLN A 266 0.55 12.93 19.73
N ILE A 267 0.99 12.53 20.92
CA ILE A 267 1.00 13.40 22.11
C ILE A 267 2.27 14.24 22.16
N ASP A 268 3.41 13.66 21.79
CA ASP A 268 4.68 14.40 21.64
C ASP A 268 5.32 14.10 20.28
N PRO A 269 4.84 14.76 19.21
CA PRO A 269 5.42 14.60 17.89
C PRO A 269 6.80 15.28 17.75
N TRP A 270 7.14 16.21 18.63
CA TRP A 270 8.42 16.90 18.63
C TRP A 270 9.55 16.00 19.12
N THR A 271 9.25 15.11 20.07
CA THR A 271 10.17 14.08 20.59
C THR A 271 9.56 12.69 20.40
N PRO A 272 9.48 12.19 19.14
CA PRO A 272 8.73 10.99 18.84
C PRO A 272 9.36 9.75 19.47
N SER A 273 8.55 8.88 20.06
CA SER A 273 9.01 7.60 20.62
C SER A 273 9.54 6.65 19.54
N VAL A 274 8.97 6.72 18.34
CA VAL A 274 9.43 5.97 17.17
C VAL A 274 9.59 6.92 15.99
N GLN A 275 10.74 6.85 15.34
CA GLN A 275 11.03 7.57 14.10
C GLN A 275 11.56 6.56 13.07
N SER A 276 10.98 6.55 11.87
CA SER A 276 11.48 5.71 10.78
C SER A 276 12.83 6.24 10.29
N ARG A 277 13.80 5.34 10.14
CA ARG A 277 15.16 5.60 9.68
C ARG A 277 15.53 4.60 8.61
N VAL A 278 16.31 5.06 7.63
CA VAL A 278 16.91 4.24 6.58
C VAL A 278 18.40 4.17 6.89
N ASP A 279 18.91 2.97 7.15
CA ASP A 279 20.31 2.75 7.50
C ASP A 279 21.18 2.64 6.23
N LYS A 280 22.40 3.17 6.29
CA LYS A 280 23.36 3.08 5.18
C LYS A 280 24.03 1.69 5.05
N GLN A 281 23.64 0.73 5.88
CA GLN A 281 24.32 -0.57 5.96
C GLN A 281 23.84 -1.54 4.86
N LYS A 282 24.73 -2.46 4.50
CA LYS A 282 24.41 -3.59 3.61
C LYS A 282 23.62 -4.65 4.38
N THR A 283 22.70 -5.33 3.69
CA THR A 283 21.97 -6.58 4.02
C THR A 283 20.48 -6.43 4.41
N PHE A 284 19.58 -7.03 3.61
CA PHE A 284 18.10 -6.98 3.69
C PHE A 284 17.45 -8.05 4.56
N TRP A 285 16.35 -7.68 5.23
CA TRP A 285 15.29 -8.53 5.82
C TRP A 285 14.03 -7.62 5.95
N MET A 286 12.77 -7.92 5.62
CA MET A 286 11.86 -6.80 5.18
C MET A 286 10.84 -6.18 6.17
N ALA A 287 10.64 -4.87 6.00
CA ALA A 287 9.43 -4.12 6.32
C ALA A 287 9.26 -3.03 5.25
N PHE A 288 8.06 -2.83 4.71
CA PHE A 288 7.79 -1.74 3.76
C PHE A 288 7.04 -0.58 4.39
N ILE A 289 6.96 0.47 3.58
CA ILE A 289 6.15 1.66 3.74
C ILE A 289 5.31 1.71 2.45
N LEU A 290 3.98 1.65 2.57
CA LEU A 290 3.06 1.88 1.45
C LEU A 290 2.06 2.96 1.86
N ARG A 291 2.02 4.05 1.09
CA ARG A 291 1.04 5.14 1.24
C ARG A 291 -0.14 4.93 0.29
N VAL A 292 -1.35 4.85 0.83
CA VAL A 292 -2.64 4.77 0.09
C VAL A 292 -3.50 6.00 0.46
N ILE A 293 -4.41 6.44 -0.42
CA ILE A 293 -5.06 7.78 -0.40
C ILE A 293 -6.54 7.70 -0.74
N ILE A 294 -7.34 8.65 -0.25
CA ILE A 294 -8.48 9.26 -0.98
C ILE A 294 -8.47 10.81 -0.89
N SER A 295 -9.08 11.39 -1.92
CA SER A 295 -9.20 12.74 -2.49
C SER A 295 -9.58 13.96 -1.62
N TRP A 296 -9.28 15.14 -2.19
CA TRP A 296 -10.04 16.39 -2.04
C TRP A 296 -11.53 16.16 -2.33
N LYS A 297 -12.41 16.72 -1.50
CA LYS A 297 -13.82 16.97 -1.87
C LYS A 297 -14.01 18.45 -2.12
#